data_AF-A0A3B9BIZ2-F1
#
_entry.id   AF-A0A3B9BIZ2-F1
#
_cell.length_a   1.000
_cell.length_b   1.000
_cell.length_c   1.000
_cell.angle_alpha   90.00
_cell.angle_beta   90.00
_cell.angle_gamma   90.00
#
_symmetry.space_group_name_H-M   'P 1'
#
loop_
_entity.id
_entity.type
_entity.pdbx_description
1 polymer ?
#
loop_
_entity_poly.entity_id
_entity_poly.type
_entity_poly.pdbx_seq_one_letter_code
_entity_poly.pdbx_strand_id
1 'polypeptide(L)'
;LPAIWWLLRATPPMPRRIFFPAAIFLRGLRNSEESPARTPWWLLVLRLALAACVIVGLAGPSLNAAQGDFRGGLLLIVVDNGWTAGPGWQQRRQTMMSLIGAAKRQNARVVILPTARTMAVEPLAPMLASDALGVARALAPRPWPVDRGAAAERLAGL
;
A
#
# COMPACT_ATOMS: atom_id res chain seq x y z
N LEU A 1 -10.71 -22.01 1.79
CA LEU A 1 -11.63 -21.77 2.93
C LEU A 1 -12.84 -22.74 2.98
N PRO A 2 -13.56 -23.05 1.87
CA PRO A 2 -14.70 -23.98 1.92
C PRO A 2 -14.31 -25.43 2.28
N ALA A 3 -13.17 -25.90 1.77
CA ALA A 3 -12.69 -27.26 2.00
C ALA A 3 -12.35 -27.56 3.47
N ILE A 4 -11.82 -26.58 4.21
CA ILE A 4 -11.49 -26.73 5.64
C ILE A 4 -12.78 -26.83 6.48
N TRP A 5 -13.83 -26.09 6.11
CA TRP A 5 -15.12 -26.18 6.77
C TRP A 5 -15.80 -27.55 6.59
N TRP A 6 -15.61 -28.15 5.41
CA TRP A 6 -16.13 -29.48 5.11
C TRP A 6 -15.38 -30.58 5.89
N LEU A 7 -14.05 -30.45 6.04
CA LEU A 7 -13.22 -31.37 6.83
C LEU A 7 -13.61 -31.42 8.32
N LEU A 8 -13.96 -30.27 8.90
CA LEU A 8 -14.34 -30.16 10.32
C LEU A 8 -15.75 -30.67 10.63
N ARG A 9 -16.56 -30.98 9.60
CA ARG A 9 -17.93 -31.52 9.76
C ARG A 9 -17.97 -33.05 9.78
N ALA A 10 -16.82 -33.72 9.89
CA ALA A 10 -16.75 -35.15 10.13
C ALA A 10 -17.51 -35.48 11.42
N THR A 11 -18.70 -36.05 11.25
CA THR A 11 -19.64 -36.33 12.33
C THR A 11 -19.04 -37.45 13.18
N PRO A 12 -18.87 -37.27 14.50
CA PRO A 12 -18.30 -38.33 15.33
C PRO A 12 -19.22 -39.55 15.31
N PRO A 13 -18.65 -40.78 15.35
CA PRO A 13 -19.44 -42.01 15.38
C PRO A 13 -20.36 -42.06 16.59
N MET A 14 -21.50 -42.75 16.46
CA MET A 14 -22.51 -42.85 17.53
C MET A 14 -21.89 -43.31 18.86
N PRO A 15 -22.13 -42.60 19.98
CA PRO A 15 -21.57 -42.95 21.27
C PRO A 15 -22.10 -44.31 21.75
N ARG A 16 -21.17 -45.20 22.14
CA ARG A 16 -21.52 -46.49 22.73
C ARG A 16 -22.03 -46.30 24.16
N ARG A 17 -23.23 -46.82 24.45
CA ARG A 17 -23.82 -46.78 25.80
C ARG A 17 -23.21 -47.88 26.66
N ILE A 18 -22.41 -47.50 27.65
CA ILE A 18 -21.90 -48.40 28.69
C ILE A 18 -22.65 -48.15 29.99
N PHE A 19 -22.95 -49.21 30.74
CA PHE A 19 -23.59 -49.10 32.05
C PHE A 19 -22.52 -48.63 33.05
N PHE A 20 -22.59 -47.37 33.49
CA PHE A 20 -21.64 -46.77 34.42
C PHE A 20 -22.28 -46.62 35.81
N PRO A 21 -22.02 -47.53 36.77
CA PRO A 21 -22.74 -47.58 38.05
C PRO A 21 -22.57 -46.32 38.92
N ALA A 22 -21.45 -45.59 38.74
CA ALA A 22 -21.17 -44.36 39.46
C ALA A 22 -21.97 -43.14 38.96
N ALA A 23 -22.81 -43.28 37.92
CA ALA A 23 -23.72 -42.21 37.48
C ALA A 23 -24.75 -41.78 38.55
N ILE A 24 -24.95 -42.60 39.57
CA ILE A 24 -25.82 -42.31 40.73
C ILE A 24 -25.31 -41.09 41.52
N PHE A 25 -23.98 -40.89 41.60
CA PHE A 25 -23.37 -39.73 42.26
C PHE A 25 -23.54 -38.42 41.46
N LEU A 26 -23.80 -38.52 40.16
CA LEU A 26 -23.94 -37.37 39.26
C LEU A 26 -25.39 -36.84 39.19
N ARG A 27 -26.34 -37.49 39.87
CA ARG A 27 -27.78 -37.22 39.76
C ARG A 27 -28.22 -35.84 40.33
N GLY A 28 -27.36 -35.18 41.10
CA GLY A 28 -27.57 -33.82 41.63
C GLY A 28 -26.86 -32.71 40.83
N LEU A 29 -26.00 -33.07 39.87
CA LEU A 29 -25.35 -32.10 38.99
C LEU A 29 -26.32 -31.79 37.85
N ARG A 30 -26.90 -30.59 37.91
CA ARG A 30 -27.67 -30.00 36.82
C ARG A 30 -26.69 -29.73 35.67
N ASN A 31 -26.48 -30.75 34.85
CA ASN A 31 -25.62 -30.68 33.68
C ASN A 31 -26.37 -29.82 32.65
N SER A 32 -26.19 -28.51 32.76
CA SER A 32 -26.43 -27.62 31.64
C SER A 32 -25.38 -28.03 30.62
N GLU A 33 -25.73 -28.94 29.71
CA GLU A 33 -25.02 -29.05 28.45
C GLU A 33 -25.12 -27.66 27.80
N GLU A 34 -24.16 -26.79 28.11
CA GLU A 34 -23.82 -25.65 27.27
C GLU A 34 -23.27 -26.25 25.98
N SER A 35 -24.18 -26.75 25.15
CA SER A 35 -23.93 -27.08 23.76
C SER A 35 -23.22 -25.86 23.16
N PRO A 36 -21.92 -25.95 22.79
CA PRO A 36 -21.21 -24.85 22.14
C PRO A 36 -21.65 -24.72 20.67
N ALA A 37 -22.91 -25.02 20.37
CA ALA A 37 -23.34 -25.53 19.07
C ALA A 37 -23.82 -24.47 18.09
N ARG A 38 -23.89 -23.19 18.50
CA ARG A 38 -24.12 -22.09 17.55
C ARG A 38 -23.23 -20.93 17.91
N THR A 39 -22.17 -20.75 17.13
CA THR A 39 -21.48 -19.47 17.09
C THR A 39 -22.52 -18.40 16.76
N PRO A 40 -22.76 -17.40 17.63
CA PRO A 40 -23.69 -16.34 17.34
C PRO A 40 -23.37 -15.68 16.01
N TRP A 41 -24.38 -15.48 15.15
CA TRP A 41 -24.19 -14.89 13.82
C TRP A 41 -23.57 -13.48 13.89
N TRP A 42 -23.83 -12.74 14.98
CA TRP A 42 -23.22 -11.44 15.22
C TRP A 42 -21.70 -11.52 15.43
N LEU A 43 -21.18 -12.60 16.03
CA LEU A 43 -19.73 -12.84 16.13
C LEU A 43 -19.12 -13.12 14.76
N LEU A 44 -19.87 -13.77 13.87
CA LEU A 44 -19.42 -14.00 12.49
C LEU A 44 -19.36 -12.67 11.72
N VAL A 45 -20.37 -11.81 11.83
CA VAL A 45 -20.38 -10.46 11.24
C VAL A 45 -19.23 -9.61 11.79
N LEU A 46 -19.04 -9.60 13.11
CA LEU A 46 -17.93 -8.89 13.75
C LEU A 46 -16.57 -9.38 13.24
N ARG A 47 -16.40 -10.70 13.11
CA ARG A 47 -15.16 -11.30 12.59
C ARG A 47 -14.89 -10.90 11.14
N LEU A 48 -15.92 -10.87 10.30
CA LEU A 48 -15.82 -10.41 8.91
C LEU A 48 -15.50 -8.91 8.84
N ALA A 49 -16.13 -8.10 9.69
CA ALA A 49 -15.85 -6.66 9.78
C ALA A 49 -14.41 -6.39 10.21
N LEU A 50 -13.91 -7.09 11.23
CA LEU A 50 -12.51 -7.00 11.67
C LEU A 50 -11.55 -7.41 10.55
N ALA A 51 -11.80 -8.54 9.89
CA ALA A 51 -10.99 -8.99 8.76
C ALA A 51 -10.99 -7.95 7.62
N ALA A 52 -12.15 -7.38 7.28
CA ALA A 52 -12.27 -6.33 6.26
C ALA A 52 -11.49 -5.07 6.65
N CYS A 53 -11.59 -4.60 7.89
CA CYS A 53 -10.83 -3.45 8.39
C CYS A 53 -9.32 -3.70 8.30
N VAL A 54 -8.85 -4.90 8.65
CA VAL A 54 -7.44 -5.29 8.55
C VAL A 54 -6.99 -5.32 7.08
N ILE A 55 -7.78 -5.93 6.19
CA ILE A 55 -7.48 -5.97 4.75
C ILE A 55 -7.41 -4.55 4.17
N VAL A 56 -8.41 -3.70 4.45
CA VAL A 56 -8.43 -2.31 3.96
C VAL A 56 -7.27 -1.51 4.55
N GLY A 57 -6.94 -1.68 5.83
CA GLY A 57 -5.81 -1.01 6.46
C GLY A 57 -4.45 -1.42 5.87
N LEU A 58 -4.30 -2.70 5.51
CA LEU A 58 -3.05 -3.24 4.95
C LEU A 58 -2.94 -3.10 3.42
N ALA A 59 -4.06 -3.02 2.71
CA ALA A 59 -4.07 -2.94 1.24
C ALA A 59 -3.55 -1.59 0.70
N GLY A 60 -3.50 -0.55 1.54
CA GLY A 60 -3.12 0.80 1.11
C GLY A 60 -4.05 1.34 0.02
N PRO A 61 -5.37 1.43 0.27
CA PRO A 61 -6.36 1.84 -0.72
C PRO A 61 -6.04 3.24 -1.26
N SER A 62 -5.59 3.32 -2.51
CA SER A 62 -5.37 4.58 -3.21
C SER A 62 -6.69 5.09 -3.79
N LEU A 63 -7.47 5.83 -3.00
CA LEU A 63 -8.73 6.46 -3.47
C LEU A 63 -8.47 7.59 -4.47
N ASN A 64 -7.24 8.12 -4.48
CA ASN A 64 -6.76 9.10 -5.45
C ASN A 64 -5.60 8.49 -6.25
N ALA A 65 -5.93 7.69 -7.27
CA ALA A 65 -4.99 7.44 -8.35
C ALA A 65 -4.84 8.77 -9.10
N ALA A 66 -3.79 9.54 -8.79
CA ALA A 66 -3.48 10.75 -9.54
C ALA A 66 -3.41 10.39 -11.03
N GLN A 67 -4.07 11.21 -11.86
CA GLN A 67 -4.23 11.01 -13.29
C GLN A 67 -2.88 10.68 -13.94
N GLY A 68 -2.76 9.44 -14.40
CA GLY A 68 -1.51 8.87 -14.83
C GLY A 68 -1.39 7.46 -14.27
N ASP A 69 -2.01 6.51 -14.96
CA ASP A 69 -1.67 5.09 -14.85
C ASP A 69 -0.19 4.94 -15.22
N PHE A 70 0.68 5.22 -14.26
CA PHE A 70 2.08 4.87 -14.38
C PHE A 70 2.12 3.35 -14.49
N ARG A 71 2.53 2.83 -15.65
CA ARG A 71 2.58 1.40 -15.97
C ARG A 71 4.04 0.93 -15.98
N GLY A 72 4.70 1.05 -14.84
CA GLY A 72 6.08 0.58 -14.66
C GLY A 72 7.10 1.18 -15.62
N GLY A 73 8.33 0.64 -15.59
CA GLY A 73 9.41 1.07 -16.48
C GLY A 73 10.18 2.29 -15.96
N LEU A 74 9.93 3.46 -16.56
CA LEU A 74 10.68 4.69 -16.31
C LEU A 74 9.72 5.86 -16.05
N LEU A 75 9.85 6.49 -14.88
CA LEU A 75 9.15 7.73 -14.55
C LEU A 75 10.08 8.93 -14.83
N LEU A 76 9.74 9.75 -15.82
CA LEU A 76 10.37 11.04 -16.05
C LEU A 76 9.59 12.14 -15.34
N ILE A 77 10.26 12.91 -14.48
CA ILE A 77 9.70 14.08 -13.81
C ILE A 77 10.44 15.32 -14.33
N VAL A 78 9.76 16.11 -15.15
CA VAL A 78 10.24 17.45 -15.53
C VAL A 78 9.67 18.46 -14.55
N VAL A 79 10.53 19.26 -13.93
CA VAL A 79 10.13 20.21 -12.89
C VAL A 79 10.67 21.60 -13.17
N ASP A 80 9.74 22.55 -13.27
CA ASP A 80 10.05 23.97 -13.28
C ASP A 80 10.49 24.42 -11.90
N ASN A 81 11.80 24.63 -11.74
CA ASN A 81 12.43 25.07 -10.50
C ASN A 81 13.17 26.42 -10.64
N GLY A 82 12.84 27.23 -11.65
CA GLY A 82 13.39 28.59 -11.79
C GLY A 82 12.81 29.60 -10.79
N TRP A 83 13.15 30.88 -10.95
CA TRP A 83 12.82 31.94 -9.97
C TRP A 83 11.31 32.09 -9.72
N THR A 84 10.47 31.83 -10.73
CA THR A 84 9.00 31.88 -10.63
C THR A 84 8.41 30.70 -9.86
N ALA A 85 9.20 29.66 -9.55
CA ALA A 85 8.71 28.44 -8.90
C ALA A 85 8.59 28.56 -7.37
N GLY A 86 9.06 29.66 -6.77
CA GLY A 86 8.98 29.91 -5.33
C GLY A 86 7.55 29.72 -4.79
N PRO A 87 6.56 30.47 -5.30
CA PRO A 87 5.16 30.23 -5.00
C PRO A 87 4.73 28.81 -5.41
N GLY A 88 4.22 28.04 -4.46
CA GLY A 88 3.77 26.66 -4.68
C GLY A 88 4.88 25.62 -4.74
N TRP A 89 6.15 25.96 -4.45
CA TRP A 89 7.25 24.98 -4.44
C TRP A 89 6.96 23.78 -3.54
N GLN A 90 6.41 24.03 -2.35
CA GLN A 90 6.09 22.98 -1.40
C GLN A 90 5.09 21.96 -1.99
N GLN A 91 4.07 22.44 -2.70
CA GLN A 91 3.08 21.59 -3.34
C GLN A 91 3.68 20.80 -4.52
N ARG A 92 4.55 21.42 -5.32
CA ARG A 92 5.32 20.73 -6.38
C ARG A 92 6.19 19.62 -5.80
N ARG A 93 6.92 19.90 -4.71
CA ARG A 93 7.78 18.92 -4.02
C ARG A 93 6.96 17.76 -3.47
N GLN A 94 5.83 18.03 -2.81
CA GLN A 94 4.92 16.97 -2.33
C GLN A 94 4.37 16.11 -3.47
N THR A 95 3.99 16.74 -4.59
CA THR A 95 3.51 16.03 -5.78
C THR A 95 4.59 15.12 -6.36
N MET A 96 5.82 15.64 -6.51
CA MET A 96 6.96 14.87 -6.99
C MET A 96 7.25 13.67 -6.09
N MET A 97 7.27 13.87 -4.76
CA MET A 97 7.47 12.78 -3.79
C MET A 97 6.36 11.72 -3.86
N SER A 98 5.11 12.13 -4.08
CA SER A 98 3.98 11.22 -4.27
C SER A 98 4.15 10.35 -5.52
N LEU A 99 4.50 10.96 -6.66
CA LEU A 99 4.76 10.25 -7.92
C LEU A 99 5.94 9.26 -7.80
N ILE A 100 7.04 9.67 -7.16
CA ILE A 100 8.18 8.79 -6.90
C ILE A 100 7.78 7.63 -5.97
N GLY A 101 6.94 7.90 -4.97
CA GLY A 101 6.39 6.87 -4.10
C GLY A 101 5.55 5.84 -4.87
N ALA A 102 4.80 6.27 -5.88
CA ALA A 102 4.08 5.38 -6.78
C ALA A 102 5.02 4.55 -7.67
N ALA A 103 6.04 5.17 -8.26
CA ALA A 103 7.06 4.47 -9.05
C ALA A 103 7.81 3.42 -8.22
N LYS A 104 8.09 3.71 -6.94
CA LYS A 104 8.71 2.75 -6.01
C LYS A 104 7.89 1.48 -5.84
N ARG A 105 6.56 1.59 -5.71
CA ARG A 105 5.66 0.42 -5.57
C ARG A 105 5.67 -0.48 -6.81
N GLN A 106 6.02 0.06 -7.96
CA GLN A 106 6.07 -0.66 -9.23
C GLN A 106 7.50 -1.03 -9.66
N ASN A 107 8.49 -0.90 -8.77
CA ASN A 107 9.92 -1.15 -9.06
C ASN A 107 10.44 -0.39 -10.29
N ALA A 108 9.91 0.80 -10.56
CA ALA A 108 10.35 1.61 -11.68
C ALA A 108 11.56 2.48 -11.34
N ARG A 109 12.34 2.78 -12.38
CA ARG A 109 13.40 3.78 -12.31
C ARG A 109 12.81 5.18 -12.48
N VAL A 110 13.50 6.18 -11.95
CA VAL A 110 13.06 7.58 -11.99
C VAL A 110 14.17 8.43 -12.59
N VAL A 111 13.79 9.43 -13.39
CA VAL A 111 14.66 10.51 -13.84
C VAL A 111 14.00 11.82 -13.42
N ILE A 112 14.78 12.71 -12.81
CA ILE A 112 14.33 14.06 -12.45
C ILE A 112 15.09 15.05 -13.32
N LEU A 113 14.36 15.89 -14.05
CA LEU A 113 14.88 16.94 -14.91
C LEU A 113 14.41 18.31 -14.40
N PRO A 114 15.27 19.02 -13.65
CA PRO A 114 15.04 20.42 -13.31
C PRO A 114 15.25 21.30 -14.55
N THR A 115 14.38 22.28 -14.78
CA THR A 115 14.45 23.16 -15.96
C THR A 115 15.12 24.50 -15.69
N ALA A 116 15.49 24.83 -14.45
CA ALA A 116 16.25 26.05 -14.18
C ALA A 116 17.62 25.99 -14.86
N ARG A 117 18.06 27.13 -15.41
CA ARG A 117 19.39 27.27 -15.99
C ARG A 117 20.46 26.87 -14.97
N THR A 118 21.37 25.98 -15.37
CA THR A 118 22.50 25.52 -14.54
C THR A 118 23.81 25.72 -15.28
N MET A 119 24.89 25.98 -14.55
CA MET A 119 26.24 26.06 -15.12
C MET A 119 26.91 24.68 -15.21
N ALA A 120 26.49 23.74 -14.35
CA ALA A 120 26.93 22.36 -14.37
C ALA A 120 25.80 21.48 -14.90
N VAL A 121 26.01 20.87 -16.07
CA VAL A 121 25.06 19.94 -16.69
C VAL A 121 25.42 18.53 -16.21
N GLU A 122 24.70 18.04 -15.21
CA GLU A 122 24.81 16.63 -14.82
C GLU A 122 24.10 15.73 -15.84
N PRO A 123 24.67 14.55 -16.17
CA PRO A 123 24.02 13.58 -17.03
C PRO A 123 22.68 13.15 -16.43
N LEU A 124 21.62 13.09 -17.24
CA LEU A 124 20.38 12.48 -16.80
C LEU A 124 20.56 10.96 -16.81
N ALA A 125 20.45 10.35 -15.64
CA ALA A 125 20.55 8.90 -15.48
C ALA A 125 19.33 8.35 -14.74
N PRO A 126 18.74 7.23 -15.19
CA PRO A 126 17.70 6.53 -14.44
C PRO A 126 18.20 6.00 -13.11
N MET A 127 17.66 6.51 -12.00
CA MET A 127 18.01 6.12 -10.63
C MET A 127 16.88 5.32 -9.96
N LEU A 128 17.20 4.68 -8.82
CA LEU A 128 16.20 4.02 -8.01
C LEU A 128 15.25 5.06 -7.40
N ALA A 129 13.99 4.68 -7.22
CA ALA A 129 13.00 5.56 -6.60
C ALA A 129 13.37 5.99 -5.16
N SER A 130 14.17 5.19 -4.44
CA SER A 130 14.75 5.59 -3.14
C SER A 130 15.66 6.80 -3.24
N ASP A 131 16.50 6.83 -4.27
CA ASP A 131 17.53 7.85 -4.46
C ASP A 131 16.89 9.13 -4.99
N ALA A 132 15.93 8.96 -5.90
CA ALA A 132 15.10 10.05 -6.42
C ALA A 132 14.32 10.79 -5.32
N LEU A 133 13.88 10.10 -4.25
CA LEU A 133 13.28 10.77 -3.08
C LEU A 133 14.27 11.70 -2.37
N GLY A 134 15.54 11.31 -2.27
CA GLY A 134 16.60 12.16 -1.73
C GLY A 134 16.78 13.41 -2.57
N VAL A 135 16.89 13.23 -3.90
CA VAL A 135 17.01 14.34 -4.87
C VAL A 135 15.80 15.27 -4.80
N ALA A 136 14.57 14.73 -4.80
CA ALA A 136 13.35 15.54 -4.73
C ALA A 136 13.23 16.36 -3.44
N ARG A 137 13.74 15.85 -2.31
CA ARG A 137 13.78 16.59 -1.04
C ARG A 137 14.80 17.72 -1.04
N ALA A 138 15.97 17.46 -1.63
CA ALA A 138 17.06 18.43 -1.74
C ALA A 138 16.80 19.50 -2.82
N LEU A 139 15.90 19.23 -3.76
CA LEU A 139 15.57 20.16 -4.83
C LEU A 139 14.91 21.43 -4.26
N ALA A 140 15.36 22.57 -4.75
CA ALA A 140 14.90 23.88 -4.34
C ALA A 140 14.67 24.78 -5.57
N PRO A 141 13.85 25.85 -5.44
CA PRO A 141 13.78 26.92 -6.41
C PRO A 141 15.15 27.57 -6.55
N ARG A 142 15.50 27.89 -7.78
CA ARG A 142 16.76 28.48 -8.20
C ARG A 142 16.47 29.93 -8.64
N PRO A 143 17.24 30.95 -8.24
CA PRO A 143 17.06 32.34 -8.68
C PRO A 143 17.24 32.60 -10.19
N TRP A 144 17.46 31.57 -11.00
CA TRP A 144 17.66 31.65 -12.44
C TRP A 144 16.35 31.42 -13.21
N PRO A 145 16.20 31.92 -14.44
CA PRO A 145 15.06 31.61 -15.30
C PRO A 145 15.00 30.11 -15.66
N VAL A 146 13.78 29.69 -15.98
CA VAL A 146 13.50 28.38 -16.59
C VAL A 146 14.00 28.41 -18.03
N ASP A 147 14.75 27.38 -18.41
CA ASP A 147 15.23 27.14 -19.77
C ASP A 147 14.73 25.78 -20.27
N ARG A 148 13.56 25.81 -20.93
CA ARG A 148 12.93 24.59 -21.44
C ARG A 148 13.61 24.07 -22.71
N GLY A 149 14.29 24.94 -23.47
CA GLY A 149 15.05 24.54 -24.65
C GLY A 149 16.23 23.67 -24.26
N ALA A 150 17.05 24.15 -23.32
CA ALA A 150 18.15 23.36 -22.76
C ALA A 150 17.65 22.07 -22.08
N ALA A 151 16.50 22.12 -21.40
CA ALA A 151 15.90 20.91 -20.82
C ALA A 151 15.48 19.89 -21.90
N ALA A 152 14.90 20.34 -23.03
CA ALA A 152 14.51 19.47 -24.13
C ALA A 152 15.73 18.82 -24.82
N GLU A 153 16.82 19.57 -25.00
CA GLU A 153 18.08 19.03 -25.54
C GLU A 153 18.66 17.95 -24.62
N ARG A 154 18.67 18.18 -23.31
CA ARG A 154 19.11 17.17 -22.32
C ARG A 154 18.23 15.92 -22.34
N LEU A 155 16.94 16.08 -22.57
CA LEU A 155 16.01 14.97 -22.67
C LEU A 155 16.23 14.17 -23.96
N ALA A 156 16.56 14.82 -25.07
CA ALA A 156 16.85 14.16 -26.35
C ALA A 156 18.13 13.32 -26.31
N GLY A 157 19.04 13.58 -25.36
CA GLY A 157 20.27 12.81 -25.15
C GLY A 157 20.13 11.60 -24.22
N LEU A 158 18.92 11.27 -23.77
CA LEU A 158 18.60 10.20 -22.81
C LEU A 158 18.10 8.95 -23.53
#